data_AF-A0A3R7BFH2-F1
#
_entry.id   AF-A0A3R7BFH2-F1
#
_cell.length_a   1.000
_cell.length_b   1.000
_cell.length_c   1.000
_cell.angle_alpha   90.00
_cell.angle_beta   90.00
_cell.angle_gamma   90.00
#
_symmetry.space_group_name_H-M   'P 1'
#
loop_
_entity.id
_entity.type
_entity.pdbx_description
1 polymer ?
#
loop_
_entity_poly.entity_id
_entity_poly.type
_entity_poly.pdbx_seq_one_letter_code
_entity_poly.pdbx_strand_id
1 'polypeptide(L)'
;MKRKRLRDVLADKLTPEELRKVYNSYDVIGDIAVIRLRDELAEKAKIIANAIMETQSRVKTVLRQVSPVSDVYRVRKLEWVLGERKTETEYKEFGCVFKVDLANMYFSPRLSNERIRIARKVGEGEVVINMFAGVGTYSIIIAKHSKPKKVYSIDINPEAVKYMKENIAINKVQEVVIPILGDAREVIERGLKRSADRILMPLPERALDYLDCAVEALKPEGGWIHYYSFEHGKKRDEVIGKSKEKVSEKLRNLKVCFEFDEGRIVRETGPNWHQVALDIKVKKKR
;
A
#
# COMPACT_ATOMS: atom_id res chain seq x y z
N MET A 1 29.38 -15.74 3.45
CA MET A 1 28.49 -16.60 4.30
C MET A 1 27.15 -16.76 3.60
N LYS A 2 26.73 -17.99 3.22
CA LYS A 2 25.38 -18.22 2.66
C LYS A 2 24.35 -17.91 3.76
N ARG A 3 23.37 -17.05 3.46
CA ARG A 3 22.29 -16.71 4.39
C ARG A 3 21.48 -17.97 4.66
N LYS A 4 21.49 -18.49 5.90
CA LYS A 4 20.68 -19.65 6.30
C LYS A 4 19.20 -19.30 6.06
N ARG A 5 18.44 -20.20 5.43
CA ARG A 5 17.00 -19.98 5.26
C ARG A 5 16.32 -20.24 6.60
N LEU A 6 15.19 -19.55 6.85
CA LEU A 6 14.43 -19.71 8.09
C LEU A 6 14.09 -21.17 8.38
N ARG A 7 13.68 -21.92 7.35
CA ARG A 7 13.37 -23.35 7.49
C ARG A 7 14.57 -24.20 7.88
N ASP A 8 15.76 -23.87 7.41
CA ASP A 8 16.99 -24.61 7.75
C ASP A 8 17.28 -24.46 9.25
N VAL A 9 17.06 -23.27 9.81
CA VAL A 9 17.24 -23.00 11.25
C VAL A 9 16.14 -23.62 12.10
N LEU A 10 14.93 -23.77 11.54
CA LEU A 10 13.79 -24.38 12.23
C LEU A 10 13.75 -25.91 12.13
N ALA A 11 14.47 -26.51 11.19
CA ALA A 11 14.45 -27.96 10.96
C ALA A 11 14.90 -28.76 12.19
N ASP A 12 15.86 -28.22 12.96
CA ASP A 12 16.35 -28.85 14.19
C ASP A 12 15.50 -28.49 15.42
N LYS A 13 14.52 -27.58 15.28
CA LYS A 13 13.73 -27.02 16.38
C LYS A 13 12.23 -27.37 16.32
N LEU A 14 11.75 -27.84 15.16
CA LEU A 14 10.35 -28.19 14.90
C LEU A 14 10.26 -29.58 14.26
N THR A 15 9.17 -30.29 14.52
CA THR A 15 8.87 -31.54 13.81
C THR A 15 8.62 -31.31 12.32
N PRO A 16 8.77 -32.33 11.46
CA PRO A 16 8.46 -32.20 10.03
C PRO A 16 7.02 -31.74 9.74
N GLU A 17 6.06 -32.12 10.58
CA GLU A 17 4.66 -31.70 10.43
C GLU A 17 4.48 -30.21 10.77
N GLU A 18 5.05 -29.74 11.89
CA GLU A 18 5.04 -28.34 12.28
C GLU A 18 5.74 -27.45 11.24
N LEU A 19 6.89 -27.90 10.73
CA LEU A 19 7.67 -27.17 9.74
C LEU A 19 6.88 -26.94 8.43
N ARG A 20 6.04 -27.91 8.03
CA ARG A 20 5.13 -27.76 6.87
C ARG A 20 4.05 -26.71 7.11
N LYS A 21 3.64 -26.50 8.37
CA LYS A 21 2.62 -25.52 8.77
C LYS A 21 3.17 -24.09 8.88
N VAL A 22 4.49 -23.91 9.01
CA VAL A 22 5.15 -22.60 9.04
C VAL A 22 4.95 -21.85 7.71
N TYR A 23 4.48 -20.61 7.79
CA TYR A 23 4.35 -19.74 6.63
C TYR A 23 5.73 -19.46 5.99
N ASN A 24 5.77 -19.55 4.66
CA ASN A 24 7.00 -19.32 3.89
C ASN A 24 7.45 -17.86 3.84
N SER A 25 6.56 -16.92 4.14
CA SER A 25 6.83 -15.49 4.00
C SER A 25 6.39 -14.74 5.26
N TYR A 26 7.16 -13.72 5.60
CA TYR A 26 6.87 -12.72 6.60
C TYR A 26 7.34 -11.37 6.07
N ASP A 27 6.80 -10.29 6.61
CA ASP A 27 7.15 -8.94 6.18
C ASP A 27 8.27 -8.39 7.08
N VAL A 28 9.29 -7.78 6.49
CA VAL A 28 10.32 -7.03 7.22
C VAL A 28 10.15 -5.56 6.88
N ILE A 29 9.92 -4.74 7.90
CA ILE A 29 9.70 -3.31 7.81
C ILE A 29 10.73 -2.65 8.73
N GLY A 30 11.77 -2.07 8.14
CA GLY A 30 12.90 -1.54 8.90
C GLY A 30 13.59 -2.64 9.70
N ASP A 31 13.59 -2.51 11.02
CA ASP A 31 14.11 -3.50 11.95
C ASP A 31 13.02 -4.36 12.63
N ILE A 32 11.78 -4.29 12.17
CA ILE A 32 10.66 -5.08 12.68
C ILE A 32 10.28 -6.17 11.67
N ALA A 33 10.16 -7.42 12.15
CA ALA A 33 9.55 -8.51 11.39
C ALA A 33 8.11 -8.74 11.84
N VAL A 34 7.17 -8.81 10.90
CA VAL A 34 5.76 -9.14 11.14
C VAL A 34 5.47 -10.54 10.61
N ILE A 35 5.16 -11.45 11.52
CA ILE A 35 4.85 -12.85 11.21
C ILE A 35 3.35 -13.14 11.30
N ARG A 36 2.94 -14.19 10.60
CA ARG A 36 1.65 -14.86 10.79
C ARG A 36 1.93 -16.27 11.26
N LEU A 37 1.06 -16.78 12.13
CA LEU A 37 1.13 -18.13 12.65
C LEU A 37 -0.25 -18.76 12.54
N ARG A 38 -0.28 -20.05 12.22
CA ARG A 38 -1.48 -20.86 12.41
C ARG A 38 -1.66 -21.14 13.90
N ASP A 39 -2.88 -21.41 14.32
CA ASP A 39 -3.20 -21.59 15.75
C ASP A 39 -2.41 -22.75 16.37
N GLU A 40 -2.14 -23.81 15.61
CA GLU A 40 -1.35 -24.96 16.08
C GLU A 40 0.13 -24.60 16.36
N LEU A 41 0.61 -23.48 15.81
CA LEU A 41 1.98 -22.98 15.99
C LEU A 41 2.04 -21.78 16.95
N ALA A 42 0.95 -21.42 17.63
CA ALA A 42 0.91 -20.28 18.53
C ALA A 42 1.96 -20.39 19.65
N GLU A 43 2.09 -21.56 20.27
CA GLU A 43 3.08 -21.81 21.34
C GLU A 43 4.53 -21.79 20.82
N LYS A 44 4.73 -22.02 19.51
CA LYS A 44 6.04 -21.99 18.85
C LYS A 44 6.45 -20.59 18.40
N ALA A 45 5.64 -19.55 18.68
CA ALA A 45 5.91 -18.18 18.24
C ALA A 45 7.31 -17.69 18.61
N LYS A 46 7.76 -17.93 19.86
CA LYS A 46 9.10 -17.52 20.32
C LYS A 46 10.23 -18.29 19.61
N ILE A 47 10.04 -19.57 19.32
CA ILE A 47 11.03 -20.39 18.60
C ILE A 47 11.19 -19.85 17.17
N ILE A 48 10.07 -19.56 16.50
CA ILE A 48 10.05 -18.97 15.15
C ILE A 48 10.67 -17.58 15.14
N ALA A 49 10.34 -16.74 16.12
CA ALA A 49 10.89 -15.39 16.26
C ALA A 49 12.41 -15.40 16.45
N ASN A 50 12.94 -16.29 17.33
CA ASN A 50 14.38 -16.45 17.51
C ASN A 50 15.06 -16.85 16.21
N ALA A 51 14.51 -17.84 15.48
CA ALA A 51 15.06 -18.25 14.19
C ALA A 51 15.07 -17.13 13.15
N ILE A 52 14.07 -16.24 13.16
CA ILE A 52 14.03 -15.05 12.29
C ILE A 52 15.16 -14.08 12.66
N MET A 53 15.38 -13.79 13.94
CA MET A 53 16.45 -12.88 14.39
C MET A 53 17.84 -13.47 14.13
N GLU A 54 18.03 -14.78 14.30
CA GLU A 54 19.26 -15.50 13.96
C GLU A 54 19.59 -15.40 12.46
N THR A 55 18.56 -15.48 11.61
CA THR A 55 18.75 -15.40 10.15
C THR A 55 18.86 -13.96 9.65
N GLN A 56 18.16 -13.02 10.29
CA GLN A 56 18.08 -11.60 9.93
C GLN A 56 18.64 -10.72 11.05
N SER A 57 19.95 -10.49 11.04
CA SER A 57 20.64 -9.68 12.07
C SER A 57 20.16 -8.23 12.21
N ARG A 58 19.48 -7.68 11.20
CA ARG A 58 18.88 -6.34 11.26
C ARG A 58 17.56 -6.30 12.01
N VAL A 59 16.89 -7.43 12.20
CA VAL A 59 15.60 -7.49 12.91
C VAL A 59 15.87 -7.42 14.39
N LYS A 60 15.28 -6.42 15.05
CA LYS A 60 15.36 -6.18 16.49
C LYS A 60 14.07 -6.48 17.22
N THR A 61 12.95 -6.56 16.49
CA THR A 61 11.63 -6.84 17.05
C THR A 61 10.86 -7.80 16.14
N VAL A 62 10.17 -8.77 16.74
CA VAL A 62 9.24 -9.65 16.04
C VAL A 62 7.83 -9.45 16.58
N LEU A 63 6.89 -9.12 15.70
CA LEU A 63 5.47 -8.96 15.98
C LEU A 63 4.67 -10.06 15.28
N ARG A 64 3.63 -10.57 15.93
CA ARG A 64 2.64 -11.50 15.35
C ARG A 64 1.40 -10.72 14.95
N GLN A 65 1.00 -10.83 13.68
CA GLN A 65 -0.31 -10.38 13.24
C GLN A 65 -1.37 -11.40 13.68
N VAL A 66 -2.32 -10.97 14.51
CA VAL A 66 -3.39 -11.83 15.07
C VAL A 66 -4.79 -11.52 14.53
N SER A 67 -4.95 -10.43 13.79
CA SER A 67 -6.20 -10.12 13.09
C SER A 67 -5.95 -9.87 11.60
N PRO A 68 -6.98 -10.04 10.75
CA PRO A 68 -7.00 -9.41 9.43
C PRO A 68 -6.81 -7.89 9.53
N VAL A 69 -6.52 -7.28 8.39
CA VAL A 69 -6.58 -5.81 8.26
C VAL A 69 -8.04 -5.42 8.26
N SER A 70 -8.45 -4.57 9.20
CA SER A 70 -9.84 -4.18 9.41
C SER A 70 -9.95 -2.69 9.74
N ASP A 71 -11.19 -2.21 9.89
CA ASP A 71 -11.55 -0.84 10.21
C ASP A 71 -11.23 0.22 9.15
N VAL A 72 -11.79 1.42 9.37
CA VAL A 72 -11.64 2.60 8.50
C VAL A 72 -10.16 2.98 8.31
N TYR A 73 -9.34 2.81 9.34
CA TYR A 73 -7.89 3.10 9.31
C TYR A 73 -7.02 1.93 8.86
N ARG A 74 -7.61 0.76 8.57
CA ARG A 74 -6.90 -0.44 8.11
C ARG A 74 -5.79 -0.89 9.07
N VAL A 75 -6.01 -0.72 10.36
CA VAL A 75 -5.09 -1.17 11.40
C VAL A 75 -5.24 -2.68 11.57
N ARG A 76 -4.13 -3.36 11.88
CA ARG A 76 -4.10 -4.79 12.23
C ARG A 76 -3.66 -4.92 13.67
N LYS A 77 -4.25 -5.86 14.41
CA LYS A 77 -3.79 -6.18 15.76
C LYS A 77 -2.46 -6.92 15.68
N LEU A 78 -1.46 -6.35 16.34
CA LEU A 78 -0.11 -6.88 16.44
C LEU A 78 0.21 -7.22 17.89
N GLU A 79 0.78 -8.39 18.11
CA GLU A 79 1.26 -8.83 19.41
C GLU A 79 2.78 -8.92 19.39
N TRP A 80 3.44 -8.38 20.42
CA TRP A 80 4.88 -8.53 20.57
C TRP A 80 5.24 -9.98 20.89
N VAL A 81 6.25 -10.51 20.20
CA VAL A 81 6.73 -11.89 20.40
C VAL A 81 8.12 -11.92 21.03
N LEU A 82 9.06 -11.13 20.47
CA LEU A 82 10.47 -11.16 20.86
C LEU A 82 11.20 -9.85 20.50
N GLY A 83 12.28 -9.56 21.24
CA GLY A 83 13.19 -8.45 20.96
C GLY A 83 12.78 -7.14 21.65
N GLU A 84 13.18 -6.01 21.08
CA GLU A 84 12.80 -4.68 21.60
C GLU A 84 11.28 -4.51 21.55
N ARG A 85 10.67 -4.00 22.64
CA ARG A 85 9.22 -3.75 22.70
C ARG A 85 8.87 -2.43 22.02
N LYS A 86 8.72 -2.47 20.69
CA LYS A 86 8.36 -1.31 19.87
C LYS A 86 7.51 -1.70 18.66
N THR A 87 6.82 -0.72 18.10
CA THR A 87 6.04 -0.84 16.86
C THR A 87 6.42 0.22 15.82
N GLU A 88 7.19 1.23 16.23
CA GLU A 88 7.79 2.26 15.39
C GLU A 88 9.13 1.81 14.80
N THR A 89 9.37 2.14 13.53
CA THR A 89 10.62 1.86 12.82
C THR A 89 10.82 2.80 11.63
N GLU A 90 12.07 2.90 11.16
CA GLU A 90 12.38 3.50 9.85
C GLU A 90 12.48 2.42 8.77
N TYR A 91 11.74 2.60 7.68
CA TYR A 91 11.76 1.77 6.49
C TYR A 91 12.37 2.52 5.31
N LYS A 92 13.29 1.88 4.58
CA LYS A 92 13.98 2.49 3.43
C LYS A 92 13.53 1.83 2.12
N GLU A 93 13.21 2.66 1.13
CA GLU A 93 12.75 2.20 -0.17
C GLU A 93 13.07 3.24 -1.26
N PHE A 94 13.67 2.80 -2.38
CA PHE A 94 14.04 3.66 -3.53
C PHE A 94 14.71 4.98 -3.15
N GLY A 95 15.65 4.93 -2.20
CA GLY A 95 16.38 6.11 -1.71
C GLY A 95 15.58 7.03 -0.79
N CYS A 96 14.34 6.67 -0.45
CA CYS A 96 13.48 7.37 0.50
C CYS A 96 13.50 6.68 1.87
N VAL A 97 13.24 7.43 2.93
CA VAL A 97 13.14 6.94 4.31
C VAL A 97 11.74 7.23 4.86
N PHE A 98 11.11 6.24 5.48
CA PHE A 98 9.77 6.33 6.02
C PHE A 98 9.75 5.88 7.47
N LYS A 99 9.48 6.78 8.40
CA LYS A 99 9.01 6.43 9.73
C LYS A 99 7.60 5.87 9.64
N VAL A 100 7.38 4.77 10.33
CA VAL A 100 6.08 4.08 10.41
C VAL A 100 5.91 3.49 11.80
N ASP A 101 4.68 3.51 12.30
CA ASP A 101 4.29 2.79 13.50
C ASP A 101 3.20 1.77 13.17
N LEU A 102 3.58 0.51 13.21
CA LEU A 102 2.73 -0.59 12.76
C LEU A 102 1.50 -0.83 13.64
N ALA A 103 1.45 -0.23 14.84
CA ALA A 103 0.29 -0.33 15.73
C ALA A 103 -0.87 0.57 15.30
N ASN A 104 -0.59 1.73 14.70
CA ASN A 104 -1.58 2.80 14.49
C ASN A 104 -1.92 3.05 13.02
N MET A 105 -1.30 2.35 12.08
CA MET A 105 -1.46 2.58 10.64
C MET A 105 -1.20 1.33 9.79
N TYR A 106 -1.81 1.32 8.61
CA TYR A 106 -1.50 0.34 7.59
C TYR A 106 -0.17 0.63 6.89
N PHE A 107 0.70 -0.38 6.82
CA PHE A 107 1.90 -0.34 5.98
C PHE A 107 2.20 -1.72 5.38
N SER A 108 2.55 -1.75 4.09
CA SER A 108 2.99 -2.99 3.44
C SER A 108 4.21 -2.75 2.56
N PRO A 109 5.34 -3.44 2.83
CA PRO A 109 6.53 -3.37 1.97
C PRO A 109 6.29 -4.06 0.62
N ARG A 110 5.30 -4.96 0.54
CA ARG A 110 4.95 -5.72 -0.68
C ARG A 110 4.47 -4.85 -1.84
N LEU A 111 4.04 -3.61 -1.57
CA LEU A 111 3.61 -2.67 -2.60
C LEU A 111 4.77 -1.87 -3.20
N SER A 112 6.02 -2.19 -2.84
CA SER A 112 7.17 -1.39 -3.25
C SER A 112 7.31 -1.25 -4.77
N ASN A 113 7.25 -2.36 -5.49
CA ASN A 113 7.31 -2.35 -6.96
C ASN A 113 6.18 -1.54 -7.61
N GLU A 114 5.00 -1.51 -6.98
CA GLU A 114 3.88 -0.73 -7.48
C GLU A 114 4.07 0.77 -7.27
N ARG A 115 4.64 1.16 -6.11
CA ARG A 115 4.95 2.57 -5.82
C ARG A 115 5.92 3.17 -6.84
N ILE A 116 7.01 2.47 -7.16
CA ILE A 116 7.97 2.95 -8.17
C ILE A 116 7.38 2.89 -9.59
N ARG A 117 6.51 1.91 -9.89
CA ARG A 117 5.81 1.85 -11.18
C ARG A 117 4.98 3.11 -11.39
N ILE A 118 4.17 3.47 -10.40
CA ILE A 118 3.34 4.68 -10.46
C ILE A 118 4.20 5.94 -10.59
N ALA A 119 5.26 6.07 -9.79
CA ALA A 119 6.16 7.23 -9.89
C ALA A 119 6.72 7.39 -11.31
N ARG A 120 7.18 6.31 -11.94
CA ARG A 120 7.68 6.34 -13.32
C ARG A 120 6.61 6.68 -14.38
N LYS A 121 5.32 6.58 -14.06
CA LYS A 121 4.23 6.99 -14.96
C LYS A 121 3.85 8.47 -14.82
N VAL A 122 4.31 9.15 -13.78
CA VAL A 122 4.03 10.58 -13.56
C VAL A 122 4.92 11.42 -14.49
N GLY A 123 4.30 12.24 -15.32
CA GLY A 123 5.00 13.21 -16.15
C GLY A 123 5.51 14.41 -15.35
N GLU A 124 6.58 15.02 -15.85
CA GLU A 124 7.12 16.27 -15.27
C GLU A 124 6.05 17.37 -15.29
N GLY A 125 5.93 18.09 -14.17
CA GLY A 125 4.96 19.17 -14.03
C GLY A 125 3.50 18.74 -13.77
N GLU A 126 3.20 17.44 -13.68
CA GLU A 126 1.85 16.97 -13.32
C GLU A 126 1.45 17.39 -11.90
N VAL A 127 0.16 17.68 -11.72
CA VAL A 127 -0.49 17.76 -10.41
C VAL A 127 -1.11 16.40 -10.09
N VAL A 128 -0.67 15.79 -8.99
CA VAL A 128 -1.11 14.47 -8.55
C VAL A 128 -1.95 14.58 -7.28
N ILE A 129 -3.08 13.88 -7.22
CA ILE A 129 -3.82 13.67 -5.98
C ILE A 129 -3.71 12.20 -5.58
N ASN A 130 -3.19 11.94 -4.38
CA ASN A 130 -3.22 10.64 -3.75
C ASN A 130 -4.33 10.64 -2.69
N MET A 131 -5.42 9.94 -2.96
CA MET A 131 -6.63 10.01 -2.15
C MET A 131 -6.53 9.25 -0.82
N PHE A 132 -5.60 8.28 -0.71
CA PHE A 132 -5.48 7.39 0.46
C PHE A 132 -3.99 7.16 0.78
N ALA A 133 -3.35 8.20 1.30
CA ALA A 133 -1.90 8.33 1.28
C ALA A 133 -1.15 7.52 2.34
N GLY A 134 -1.80 7.13 3.43
CA GLY A 134 -1.17 6.58 4.62
C GLY A 134 -0.04 7.50 5.10
N VAL A 135 1.17 6.97 5.22
CA VAL A 135 2.36 7.74 5.60
C VAL A 135 3.03 8.50 4.43
N GLY A 136 2.36 8.61 3.29
CA GLY A 136 2.83 9.37 2.12
C GLY A 136 3.76 8.61 1.19
N THR A 137 3.85 7.27 1.29
CA THR A 137 4.83 6.49 0.50
C THR A 137 4.77 6.73 -1.01
N TYR A 138 3.58 6.63 -1.62
CA TYR A 138 3.41 6.94 -3.05
C TYR A 138 3.83 8.39 -3.33
N SER A 139 3.30 9.34 -2.56
CA SER A 139 3.49 10.78 -2.80
C SER A 139 4.96 11.20 -2.72
N ILE A 140 5.70 10.69 -1.74
CA ILE A 140 7.13 10.98 -1.55
C ILE A 140 7.97 10.34 -2.65
N ILE A 141 7.70 9.07 -3.01
CA ILE A 141 8.41 8.40 -4.11
C ILE A 141 8.15 9.13 -5.44
N ILE A 142 6.91 9.54 -5.70
CA ILE A 142 6.57 10.34 -6.89
C ILE A 142 7.37 11.65 -6.91
N ALA A 143 7.39 12.38 -5.80
CA ALA A 143 8.13 13.64 -5.68
C ALA A 143 9.64 13.46 -5.91
N LYS A 144 10.22 12.36 -5.43
CA LYS A 144 11.65 12.06 -5.60
C LYS A 144 12.05 11.63 -7.00
N HIS A 145 11.16 10.95 -7.72
CA HIS A 145 11.53 10.26 -8.96
C HIS A 145 10.92 10.85 -10.23
N SER A 146 10.00 11.82 -10.13
CA SER A 146 9.14 12.20 -11.28
C SER A 146 8.89 13.71 -11.47
N LYS A 147 9.46 14.56 -10.59
CA LYS A 147 9.34 16.04 -10.67
C LYS A 147 7.89 16.55 -10.94
N PRO A 148 6.88 16.10 -10.17
CA PRO A 148 5.54 16.67 -10.29
C PRO A 148 5.55 18.14 -9.87
N LYS A 149 4.58 18.93 -10.36
CA LYS A 149 4.38 20.30 -9.88
C LYS A 149 3.89 20.31 -8.43
N LYS A 150 2.95 19.43 -8.10
CA LYS A 150 2.40 19.28 -6.76
C LYS A 150 1.86 17.88 -6.54
N VAL A 151 1.95 17.38 -5.32
CA VAL A 151 1.29 16.15 -4.90
C VAL A 151 0.43 16.42 -3.67
N TYR A 152 -0.89 16.43 -3.82
CA TYR A 152 -1.81 16.48 -2.69
C TYR A 152 -1.97 15.07 -2.13
N SER A 153 -1.64 14.92 -0.85
CA SER A 153 -1.51 13.62 -0.18
C SER A 153 -2.53 13.57 0.96
N ILE A 154 -3.65 12.88 0.73
CA ILE A 154 -4.82 12.92 1.59
C ILE A 154 -4.92 11.61 2.36
N ASP A 155 -5.14 11.68 3.67
CA ASP A 155 -5.51 10.51 4.47
C ASP A 155 -6.46 10.91 5.60
N ILE A 156 -7.35 10.00 5.98
CA ILE A 156 -8.33 10.21 7.05
C ILE A 156 -7.75 9.88 8.43
N ASN A 157 -6.68 9.08 8.51
CA ASN A 157 -6.05 8.73 9.77
C ASN A 157 -5.10 9.85 10.26
N PRO A 158 -5.39 10.51 11.39
CA PRO A 158 -4.56 11.60 11.90
C PRO A 158 -3.13 11.18 12.25
N GLU A 159 -2.93 9.96 12.76
CA GLU A 159 -1.59 9.43 13.04
C GLU A 159 -0.81 9.21 11.75
N ALA A 160 -1.45 8.65 10.71
CA ALA A 160 -0.80 8.47 9.42
C ALA A 160 -0.37 9.82 8.82
N VAL A 161 -1.20 10.86 8.94
CA VAL A 161 -0.88 12.23 8.47
C VAL A 161 0.24 12.87 9.29
N LYS A 162 0.30 12.64 10.60
CA LYS A 162 1.42 13.09 11.44
C LYS A 162 2.74 12.50 10.95
N TYR A 163 2.80 11.18 10.75
CA TYR A 163 3.98 10.51 10.20
C TYR A 163 4.26 10.93 8.76
N MET A 164 3.23 11.19 7.95
CA MET A 164 3.39 11.71 6.60
C MET A 164 4.13 13.05 6.61
N LYS A 165 3.77 13.99 7.52
CA LYS A 165 4.46 15.28 7.68
C LYS A 165 5.94 15.08 8.03
N GLU A 166 6.25 14.20 8.97
CA GLU A 166 7.63 13.85 9.30
C GLU A 166 8.38 13.25 8.10
N ASN A 167 7.75 12.32 7.39
CA ASN A 167 8.35 11.67 6.22
C ASN A 167 8.59 12.65 5.07
N ILE A 168 7.70 13.61 4.85
CA ILE A 168 7.89 14.68 3.88
C ILE A 168 9.14 15.50 4.25
N ALA A 169 9.33 15.82 5.53
CA ALA A 169 10.48 16.55 6.02
C ALA A 169 11.80 15.76 5.90
N ILE A 170 11.80 14.50 6.33
CA ILE A 170 12.95 13.58 6.24
C ILE A 170 13.43 13.45 4.80
N ASN A 171 12.48 13.35 3.86
CA ASN A 171 12.80 13.22 2.44
C ASN A 171 13.02 14.57 1.75
N LYS A 172 12.89 15.72 2.43
CA LYS A 172 13.11 17.05 1.83
C LYS A 172 12.21 17.30 0.60
N VAL A 173 10.91 17.02 0.72
CA VAL A 173 9.92 17.20 -0.36
C VAL A 173 8.75 18.11 0.06
N GLN A 174 8.96 18.98 1.07
CA GLN A 174 7.94 19.88 1.62
C GLN A 174 7.33 20.81 0.56
N GLU A 175 8.14 21.28 -0.40
CA GLU A 175 7.69 22.19 -1.45
C GLU A 175 6.76 21.53 -2.47
N VAL A 176 6.80 20.19 -2.57
CA VAL A 176 6.08 19.43 -3.60
C VAL A 176 4.89 18.67 -3.01
N VAL A 177 5.07 18.00 -1.86
CA VAL A 177 4.05 17.14 -1.26
C VAL A 177 3.29 17.90 -0.17
N ILE A 178 1.97 18.03 -0.33
CA ILE A 178 1.07 18.68 0.63
C ILE A 178 0.28 17.61 1.39
N PRO A 179 0.54 17.41 2.69
CA PRO A 179 -0.21 16.48 3.51
C PRO A 179 -1.54 17.11 3.93
N ILE A 180 -2.65 16.39 3.76
CA ILE A 180 -3.99 16.84 4.10
C ILE A 180 -4.69 15.77 4.95
N LEU A 181 -5.17 16.17 6.12
CA LEU A 181 -6.02 15.34 6.96
C LEU A 181 -7.48 15.53 6.55
N GLY A 182 -8.15 14.44 6.18
CA GLY A 182 -9.58 14.45 5.90
C GLY A 182 -10.02 13.29 5.01
N ASP A 183 -11.33 13.17 4.84
CA ASP A 183 -11.90 12.29 3.83
C ASP A 183 -11.60 12.84 2.42
N ALA A 184 -11.17 11.98 1.51
CA ALA A 184 -10.77 12.38 0.17
C ALA A 184 -11.89 13.08 -0.61
N ARG A 185 -13.14 12.65 -0.46
CA ARG A 185 -14.30 13.26 -1.12
C ARG A 185 -14.52 14.68 -0.60
N GLU A 186 -14.48 14.87 0.72
CA GLU A 186 -14.65 16.20 1.32
C GLU A 186 -13.52 17.15 0.93
N VAL A 187 -12.27 16.69 0.96
CA VAL A 187 -11.11 17.50 0.59
C VAL A 187 -11.18 17.89 -0.89
N ILE A 188 -11.60 16.97 -1.77
CA ILE A 188 -11.81 17.26 -3.19
C ILE A 188 -12.90 18.30 -3.37
N GLU A 189 -14.06 18.11 -2.73
CA GLU A 189 -15.20 19.03 -2.79
C GLU A 189 -14.82 20.45 -2.39
N ARG A 190 -14.04 20.60 -1.31
CA ARG A 190 -13.70 21.92 -0.75
C ARG A 190 -12.68 22.71 -1.56
N GLY A 191 -11.89 22.08 -2.42
CA GLY A 191 -10.86 22.84 -3.14
C GLY A 191 -9.97 22.12 -4.14
N LEU A 192 -10.16 20.82 -4.41
CA LEU A 192 -9.33 20.10 -5.40
C LEU A 192 -10.10 19.63 -6.64
N LYS A 193 -11.37 20.02 -6.81
CA LYS A 193 -12.10 19.81 -8.07
C LYS A 193 -11.33 20.40 -9.25
N ARG A 194 -11.31 19.66 -10.37
CA ARG A 194 -10.74 20.08 -11.65
C ARG A 194 -9.27 20.54 -11.59
N SER A 195 -8.48 19.96 -10.68
CA SER A 195 -7.12 20.43 -10.40
C SER A 195 -6.02 19.46 -10.82
N ALA A 196 -6.31 18.16 -10.94
CA ALA A 196 -5.31 17.12 -11.09
C ALA A 196 -5.18 16.56 -12.50
N ASP A 197 -3.93 16.25 -12.88
CA ASP A 197 -3.60 15.47 -14.08
C ASP A 197 -3.69 13.96 -13.80
N ARG A 198 -3.48 13.56 -12.53
CA ARG A 198 -3.43 12.16 -12.12
C ARG A 198 -3.97 11.92 -10.71
N ILE A 199 -4.77 10.88 -10.57
CA ILE A 199 -5.39 10.45 -9.31
C ILE A 199 -4.88 9.06 -8.93
N LEU A 200 -4.52 8.86 -7.66
CA LEU A 200 -4.22 7.55 -7.08
C LEU A 200 -5.30 7.15 -6.08
N MET A 201 -5.79 5.92 -6.21
CA MET A 201 -6.82 5.37 -5.34
C MET A 201 -6.35 4.08 -4.64
N PRO A 202 -5.26 4.08 -3.84
CA PRO A 202 -4.68 2.87 -3.24
C PRO A 202 -5.46 2.34 -2.02
N LEU A 203 -6.80 2.37 -2.08
CA LEU A 203 -7.73 1.78 -1.12
C LEU A 203 -8.65 0.77 -1.83
N PRO A 204 -8.16 -0.45 -2.12
CA PRO A 204 -8.87 -1.43 -2.95
C PRO A 204 -10.30 -1.76 -2.50
N GLU A 205 -10.56 -1.70 -1.19
CA GLU A 205 -11.84 -2.04 -0.59
C GLU A 205 -12.93 -0.99 -0.86
N ARG A 206 -12.55 0.27 -1.09
CA ARG A 206 -13.50 1.39 -1.25
C ARG A 206 -13.27 2.24 -2.49
N ALA A 207 -12.27 1.91 -3.31
CA ALA A 207 -11.92 2.74 -4.46
C ALA A 207 -13.11 2.98 -5.41
N LEU A 208 -14.01 2.01 -5.61
CA LEU A 208 -15.17 2.17 -6.48
C LEU A 208 -16.15 3.23 -5.96
N ASP A 209 -16.28 3.35 -4.63
CA ASP A 209 -17.15 4.32 -3.96
C ASP A 209 -16.66 5.74 -4.12
N TYR A 210 -15.35 5.95 -4.32
CA TYR A 210 -14.74 7.26 -4.49
C TYR A 210 -14.45 7.61 -5.96
N LEU A 211 -14.84 6.74 -6.90
CA LEU A 211 -14.51 6.93 -8.32
C LEU A 211 -15.19 8.17 -8.91
N ASP A 212 -16.36 8.54 -8.40
CA ASP A 212 -17.06 9.78 -8.74
C ASP A 212 -16.23 11.02 -8.40
N CYS A 213 -15.79 11.17 -7.15
CA CYS A 213 -14.99 12.32 -6.74
C CYS A 213 -13.57 12.30 -7.34
N ALA A 214 -13.02 11.12 -7.64
CA ALA A 214 -11.77 11.01 -8.42
C ALA A 214 -11.92 11.62 -9.82
N VAL A 215 -13.05 11.33 -10.50
CA VAL A 215 -13.37 11.93 -11.80
C VAL A 215 -13.58 13.44 -11.69
N GLU A 216 -14.25 13.94 -10.64
CA GLU A 216 -14.46 15.37 -10.42
C GLU A 216 -13.17 16.15 -10.12
N ALA A 217 -12.17 15.49 -9.53
CA ALA A 217 -10.87 16.06 -9.24
C ALA A 217 -9.99 16.26 -10.47
N LEU A 218 -10.23 15.49 -11.54
CA LEU A 218 -9.49 15.60 -12.80
C LEU A 218 -9.78 16.93 -13.50
N LYS A 219 -8.74 17.52 -14.10
CA LYS A 219 -8.86 18.70 -14.96
C LYS A 219 -9.88 18.49 -16.09
N PRO A 220 -10.47 19.57 -16.65
CA PRO A 220 -11.47 19.48 -17.72
C PRO A 220 -11.01 18.71 -18.97
N GLU A 221 -9.71 18.70 -19.25
CA GLU A 221 -9.10 17.97 -20.37
C GLU A 221 -9.07 16.45 -20.14
N GLY A 222 -9.33 16.02 -18.89
CA GLY A 222 -9.19 14.65 -18.43
C GLY A 222 -7.83 14.41 -17.77
N GLY A 223 -7.47 13.15 -17.62
CA GLY A 223 -6.25 12.76 -16.93
C GLY A 223 -6.20 11.26 -16.66
N TRP A 224 -5.40 10.87 -15.69
CA TRP A 224 -5.14 9.47 -15.36
C TRP A 224 -5.73 9.11 -14.00
N ILE A 225 -6.36 7.95 -13.89
CA ILE A 225 -6.80 7.36 -12.63
C ILE A 225 -6.11 6.01 -12.46
N HIS A 226 -5.39 5.85 -11.35
CA HIS A 226 -4.81 4.57 -10.93
C HIS A 226 -5.72 3.94 -9.88
N TYR A 227 -6.59 3.06 -10.37
CA TYR A 227 -7.61 2.39 -9.59
C TYR A 227 -7.09 1.04 -9.08
N TYR A 228 -7.44 0.68 -7.86
CA TYR A 228 -7.11 -0.61 -7.28
C TYR A 228 -8.38 -1.31 -6.78
N SER A 229 -8.45 -2.62 -6.91
CA SER A 229 -9.52 -3.43 -6.30
C SER A 229 -9.01 -4.80 -5.84
N PHE A 230 -9.81 -5.47 -5.02
CA PHE A 230 -9.64 -6.90 -4.78
C PHE A 230 -10.63 -7.69 -5.63
N GLU A 231 -10.11 -8.69 -6.34
CA GLU A 231 -10.91 -9.55 -7.20
C GLU A 231 -10.57 -11.02 -6.93
N HIS A 232 -11.62 -11.85 -6.88
CA HIS A 232 -11.48 -13.29 -6.71
C HIS A 232 -11.57 -14.00 -8.07
N GLY A 233 -10.60 -14.87 -8.34
CA GLY A 233 -10.57 -15.67 -9.57
C GLY A 233 -9.29 -16.49 -9.72
N LYS A 234 -9.33 -17.47 -10.62
CA LYS A 234 -8.21 -18.39 -10.87
C LYS A 234 -7.30 -17.92 -11.99
N LYS A 235 -7.88 -17.34 -13.05
CA LYS A 235 -7.15 -16.91 -14.24
C LYS A 235 -6.91 -15.40 -14.21
N ARG A 236 -5.72 -14.97 -14.64
CA ARG A 236 -5.33 -13.55 -14.66
C ARG A 236 -6.31 -12.68 -15.46
N ASP A 237 -6.69 -13.11 -16.66
CA ASP A 237 -7.53 -12.31 -17.55
C ASP A 237 -8.97 -12.18 -17.02
N GLU A 238 -9.48 -13.24 -16.38
CA GLU A 238 -10.77 -13.24 -15.69
C GLU A 238 -10.79 -12.20 -14.56
N VAL A 239 -9.76 -12.22 -13.71
CA VAL A 239 -9.61 -11.33 -12.55
C VAL A 239 -9.52 -9.86 -12.99
N ILE A 240 -8.72 -9.57 -14.02
CA ILE A 240 -8.59 -8.21 -14.57
C ILE A 240 -9.90 -7.80 -15.27
N GLY A 241 -10.54 -8.71 -16.00
CA GLY A 241 -11.82 -8.48 -16.68
C GLY A 241 -12.93 -8.06 -15.72
N LYS A 242 -13.09 -8.77 -14.60
CA LYS A 242 -14.05 -8.43 -13.53
C LYS A 242 -13.86 -7.01 -13.00
N SER A 243 -12.61 -6.61 -12.73
CA SER A 243 -12.29 -5.25 -12.27
C SER A 243 -12.67 -4.22 -13.34
N LYS A 244 -12.31 -4.46 -14.61
CA LYS A 244 -12.64 -3.56 -15.74
C LYS A 244 -14.14 -3.41 -15.92
N GLU A 245 -14.91 -4.48 -15.80
CA GLU A 245 -16.36 -4.46 -15.96
C GLU A 245 -17.04 -3.55 -14.93
N LYS A 246 -16.76 -3.76 -13.64
CA LYS A 246 -17.29 -2.93 -12.54
C LYS A 246 -16.96 -1.45 -12.70
N VAL A 247 -15.70 -1.16 -13.03
CA VAL A 247 -15.23 0.22 -13.23
C VAL A 247 -15.89 0.84 -14.47
N SER A 248 -16.05 0.07 -15.54
CA SER A 248 -16.69 0.56 -16.77
C SER A 248 -18.14 0.93 -16.55
N GLU A 249 -18.88 0.13 -15.80
CA GLU A 249 -20.27 0.43 -15.44
C GLU A 249 -20.37 1.76 -14.68
N LYS A 250 -19.54 1.93 -13.64
CA LYS A 250 -19.51 3.17 -12.85
C LYS A 250 -19.13 4.39 -13.71
N LEU A 251 -18.09 4.30 -14.55
CA LEU A 251 -17.66 5.40 -15.41
C LEU A 251 -18.69 5.75 -16.50
N ARG A 252 -19.40 4.76 -17.06
CA ARG A 252 -20.52 5.01 -17.99
C ARG A 252 -21.66 5.74 -17.30
N ASN A 253 -21.99 5.39 -16.06
CA ASN A 253 -23.01 6.09 -15.26
C ASN A 253 -22.62 7.54 -14.94
N LEU A 254 -21.32 7.80 -14.74
CA LEU A 254 -20.76 9.16 -14.63
C LEU A 254 -20.70 9.90 -15.97
N LYS A 255 -21.06 9.24 -17.07
CA LYS A 255 -21.07 9.78 -18.44
C LYS A 255 -19.71 10.37 -18.80
N VAL A 256 -18.60 9.66 -18.55
CA VAL A 256 -17.26 10.08 -18.98
C VAL A 256 -16.70 9.18 -20.07
N CYS A 257 -15.88 9.76 -20.95
CA CYS A 257 -15.13 9.00 -21.95
C CYS A 257 -13.85 8.47 -21.32
N PHE A 258 -13.59 7.17 -21.44
CA PHE A 258 -12.42 6.54 -20.82
C PHE A 258 -11.85 5.41 -21.68
N GLU A 259 -10.58 5.09 -21.44
CA GLU A 259 -9.90 3.91 -21.97
C GLU A 259 -9.03 3.28 -20.87
N PHE A 260 -8.90 1.96 -20.90
CA PHE A 260 -7.95 1.24 -20.04
C PHE A 260 -6.62 1.10 -20.77
N ASP A 261 -5.57 1.72 -20.25
CA ASP A 261 -4.21 1.61 -20.77
C ASP A 261 -3.59 0.27 -20.34
N GLU A 262 -3.63 -0.01 -19.04
CA GLU A 262 -3.05 -1.22 -18.46
C GLU A 262 -3.99 -1.81 -17.41
N GLY A 263 -4.03 -3.14 -17.33
CA GLY A 263 -4.62 -3.88 -16.20
C GLY A 263 -3.65 -4.95 -15.73
N ARG A 264 -3.43 -5.03 -14.41
CA ARG A 264 -2.43 -5.96 -13.85
C ARG A 264 -2.81 -6.47 -12.48
N ILE A 265 -2.27 -7.63 -12.13
CA ILE A 265 -2.24 -8.13 -10.75
C ILE A 265 -1.01 -7.54 -10.06
N VAL A 266 -1.22 -6.83 -8.97
CA VAL A 266 -0.17 -6.25 -8.13
C VAL A 266 0.42 -7.31 -7.22
N ARG A 267 -0.44 -8.10 -6.58
CA ARG A 267 -0.08 -9.22 -5.70
C ARG A 267 -1.27 -10.13 -5.44
N GLU A 268 -0.99 -11.34 -4.99
CA GLU A 268 -1.97 -12.21 -4.36
C GLU A 268 -2.11 -11.83 -2.86
N THR A 269 -3.35 -11.75 -2.37
CA THR A 269 -3.67 -11.40 -0.98
C THR A 269 -4.24 -12.56 -0.17
N GLY A 270 -4.65 -13.63 -0.85
CA GLY A 270 -5.13 -14.88 -0.28
C GLY A 270 -5.46 -15.88 -1.40
N PRO A 271 -5.90 -17.11 -1.08
CA PRO A 271 -6.19 -18.11 -2.09
C PRO A 271 -7.18 -17.59 -3.14
N ASN A 272 -6.72 -17.48 -4.39
CA ASN A 272 -7.47 -16.93 -5.53
C ASN A 272 -7.93 -15.46 -5.37
N TRP A 273 -7.44 -14.74 -4.35
CA TRP A 273 -7.71 -13.32 -4.13
C TRP A 273 -6.53 -12.48 -4.62
N HIS A 274 -6.83 -11.55 -5.52
CA HIS A 274 -5.81 -10.74 -6.19
C HIS A 274 -6.08 -9.26 -5.95
N GLN A 275 -5.03 -8.50 -5.67
CA GLN A 275 -5.06 -7.06 -5.79
C GLN A 275 -4.81 -6.68 -7.24
N VAL A 276 -5.80 -6.06 -7.88
CA VAL A 276 -5.74 -5.59 -9.26
C VAL A 276 -5.43 -4.09 -9.26
N ALA A 277 -4.64 -3.65 -10.23
CA ALA A 277 -4.49 -2.25 -10.59
C ALA A 277 -4.95 -2.03 -12.03
N LEU A 278 -5.74 -0.99 -12.25
CA LEU A 278 -6.17 -0.51 -13.56
C LEU A 278 -5.69 0.92 -13.75
N ASP A 279 -4.98 1.16 -14.85
CA ASP A 279 -4.58 2.49 -15.28
C ASP A 279 -5.60 2.97 -16.33
N ILE A 280 -6.33 4.02 -15.97
CA ILE A 280 -7.49 4.50 -16.72
C ILE A 280 -7.18 5.89 -17.23
N LYS A 281 -7.25 6.11 -18.54
CA LYS A 281 -7.22 7.44 -19.12
C LYS A 281 -8.64 7.93 -19.28
N VAL A 282 -8.99 8.99 -18.55
CA VAL A 282 -10.24 9.73 -18.74
C VAL A 282 -9.97 10.87 -19.71
N LYS A 283 -10.87 11.07 -20.68
CA LYS A 283 -10.77 12.09 -21.72
C LYS A 283 -11.93 13.07 -21.60
N LYS A 284 -11.68 14.31 -22.02
CA LYS A 284 -12.76 15.29 -22.24
C LYS A 284 -13.82 14.68 -23.16
N LYS A 285 -15.10 14.85 -22.80
CA LYS A 285 -16.21 14.59 -23.72
C LYS A 285 -16.03 15.47 -24.96
N ARG A 286 -15.92 14.83 -26.12
CA ARG A 286 -16.03 15.52 -27.41
C ARG A 286 -17.43 16.07 -27.58
#